data_AF-A0A1W9QTS8-F1
#
_entry.id   AF-A0A1W9QTS8-F1
#
_cell.length_a   1.000
_cell.length_b   1.000
_cell.length_c   1.000
_cell.angle_alpha   90.00
_cell.angle_beta   90.00
_cell.angle_gamma   90.00
#
_symmetry.space_group_name_H-M   'P 1'
#
loop_
_entity.id
_entity.type
_entity.pdbx_description
1 polymer ?
#
loop_
_entity_poly.entity_id
_entity_poly.type
_entity_poly.pdbx_seq_one_letter_code
_entity_poly.pdbx_strand_id
1 'polypeptide(L)'
;MTQQQIQQLFQQRYNQNNWKQFLGQTFANARLLSTPEILTGINTDIARQALRPGYVVLNENGIERNITVYDVTLAKGIIFLNLIYIAFNRQFQFI
;
A
#
# COMPACT_ATOMS: atom_id res chain seq x y z
N MET A 1 -12.24 9.72 8.85
CA MET A 1 -11.48 10.94 8.53
C MET A 1 -12.42 11.84 7.77
N THR A 2 -12.39 13.14 8.03
CA THR A 2 -13.17 14.10 7.23
C THR A 2 -12.55 14.22 5.83
N GLN A 3 -13.33 14.70 4.87
CA GLN A 3 -12.82 14.96 3.52
C GLN A 3 -11.60 15.90 3.52
N GLN A 4 -11.59 16.90 4.39
CA GLN A 4 -10.48 17.83 4.56
C GLN A 4 -9.22 17.16 5.12
N GLN A 5 -9.37 16.26 6.11
CA GLN A 5 -8.25 15.46 6.64
C GLN A 5 -7.67 14.54 5.57
N ILE A 6 -8.51 13.97 4.70
CA ILE A 6 -8.07 13.16 3.57
C ILE A 6 -7.28 14.04 2.59
N GLN A 7 -7.82 15.20 2.17
CA GLN A 7 -7.10 16.12 1.28
C GLN A 7 -5.72 16.53 1.84
N GLN A 8 -5.64 16.81 3.14
CA GLN A 8 -4.38 17.12 3.81
C GLN A 8 -3.41 15.93 3.81
N LEU A 9 -3.87 14.71 4.01
CA LEU A 9 -3.04 13.50 3.96
C LEU A 9 -2.27 13.39 2.63
N PHE A 10 -2.92 13.72 1.51
CA PHE A 10 -2.32 13.69 0.18
C PHE A 10 -1.34 14.83 -0.11
N GLN A 11 -1.36 15.91 0.68
CA GLN A 11 -0.49 17.08 0.51
C GLN A 11 0.72 17.05 1.46
N GLN A 12 0.69 16.19 2.47
CA GLN A 12 1.73 16.09 3.48
C GLN A 12 2.84 15.12 3.08
N ARG A 13 3.99 15.23 3.75
CA ARG A 13 5.01 14.18 3.70
C ARG A 13 4.42 12.86 4.18
N TYR A 14 4.88 11.77 3.58
CA TYR A 14 4.43 10.43 3.91
C TYR A 14 4.53 10.13 5.42
N ASN A 15 3.46 9.61 6.00
CA ASN A 15 3.40 9.09 7.37
C ASN A 15 2.61 7.78 7.39
N GLN A 16 3.27 6.68 7.72
CA GLN A 16 2.68 5.34 7.65
C GLN A 16 1.44 5.17 8.54
N ASN A 17 1.42 5.78 9.74
CA ASN A 17 0.29 5.66 10.66
C ASN A 17 -0.95 6.35 10.11
N ASN A 18 -0.80 7.55 9.55
CA ASN A 18 -1.91 8.28 8.93
C ASN A 18 -2.46 7.52 7.72
N TRP A 19 -1.59 6.93 6.91
CA TRP A 19 -1.99 6.10 5.77
C TRP A 19 -2.69 4.80 6.19
N LYS A 20 -2.20 4.12 7.24
CA LYS A 20 -2.90 2.95 7.83
C LYS A 20 -4.29 3.34 8.35
N GLN A 21 -4.40 4.47 9.04
CA GLN A 21 -5.69 4.97 9.51
C GLN A 21 -6.65 5.25 8.35
N PHE A 22 -6.18 5.91 7.29
CA PHE A 22 -6.98 6.14 6.09
C PHE A 22 -7.47 4.83 5.49
N LEU A 23 -6.56 3.88 5.21
CA LEU A 23 -6.90 2.58 4.63
C LEU A 23 -7.92 1.81 5.48
N GLY A 24 -7.73 1.79 6.80
CA GLY A 24 -8.62 1.12 7.73
C GLY A 24 -10.03 1.73 7.80
N GLN A 25 -10.16 3.02 7.52
CA GLN A 25 -11.45 3.71 7.51
C GLN A 25 -12.12 3.72 6.15
N THR A 26 -11.34 3.68 5.06
CA THR A 26 -11.85 3.62 3.69
C THR A 26 -12.35 2.23 3.33
N PHE A 27 -11.67 1.19 3.77
CA PHE A 27 -12.01 -0.18 3.42
C PHE A 27 -12.51 -0.94 4.66
N ALA A 28 -13.81 -1.25 4.68
CA ALA A 28 -14.46 -1.93 5.81
C ALA A 28 -13.79 -3.26 6.20
N ASN A 29 -13.18 -3.95 5.23
CA ASN A 29 -12.50 -5.23 5.42
C ASN A 29 -10.96 -5.11 5.31
N ALA A 30 -10.39 -3.98 5.75
CA ALA A 30 -8.95 -3.84 5.89
C ALA A 30 -8.42 -4.70 7.04
N ARG A 31 -7.41 -5.51 6.77
CA ARG A 31 -6.66 -6.31 7.74
C ARG A 31 -5.25 -5.76 7.83
N LEU A 32 -5.09 -4.73 8.66
CA LEU A 32 -3.82 -4.03 8.86
C LEU A 32 -3.08 -4.61 10.06
N LEU A 33 -1.78 -4.86 9.90
CA LEU A 33 -0.91 -5.36 10.97
C LEU A 33 -0.57 -4.23 11.93
N SER A 34 -0.44 -4.53 13.22
CA SER A 34 0.07 -3.58 14.22
C SER A 34 1.50 -3.17 13.87
N THR A 35 2.35 -4.15 13.60
CA THR A 35 3.71 -3.99 13.08
C THR A 35 3.77 -4.48 11.63
N PRO A 36 4.10 -3.63 10.65
CA PRO A 36 4.28 -4.06 9.27
C PRO A 36 5.36 -5.13 9.14
N GLU A 37 5.14 -6.08 8.24
CA GLU A 37 6.15 -7.08 7.90
C GLU A 37 7.19 -6.49 6.96
N ILE A 38 8.47 -6.74 7.23
CA ILE A 38 9.57 -6.37 6.34
C ILE A 38 9.70 -7.46 5.27
N LEU A 39 9.60 -7.08 4.00
CA LEU A 39 9.78 -8.02 2.90
C LEU A 39 11.26 -8.20 2.59
N THR A 40 11.67 -9.46 2.43
CA THR A 40 13.03 -9.86 2.05
C THR A 40 13.06 -10.30 0.58
N GLY A 41 14.24 -10.28 -0.05
CA GLY A 41 14.39 -10.70 -1.45
C GLY A 41 13.81 -9.70 -2.47
N ILE A 42 13.62 -8.44 -2.09
CA ILE A 42 13.17 -7.40 -3.02
C ILE A 42 14.25 -7.07 -4.05
N ASN A 43 13.85 -6.66 -5.25
CA ASN A 43 14.78 -6.11 -6.22
C ASN A 43 15.25 -4.72 -5.75
N THR A 44 16.53 -4.64 -5.35
CA THR A 44 17.14 -3.43 -4.80
C THR A 44 17.40 -2.33 -5.83
N ASP A 45 17.39 -2.66 -7.12
CA ASP A 45 17.46 -1.68 -8.21
C ASP A 45 16.16 -0.86 -8.30
N ILE A 46 15.05 -1.42 -7.79
CA ILE A 46 13.73 -0.78 -7.79
C ILE A 46 13.41 -0.19 -6.42
N ALA A 47 13.63 -0.95 -5.33
CA ALA A 47 13.23 -0.58 -3.99
C ALA A 47 14.33 -0.84 -2.96
N ARG A 48 14.61 0.16 -2.11
CA ARG A 48 15.53 0.03 -0.98
C ARG A 48 14.89 -0.69 0.20
N GLN A 49 13.57 -0.59 0.32
CA GLN A 49 12.78 -1.24 1.36
C GLN A 49 11.38 -1.48 0.84
N ALA A 50 10.78 -2.61 1.22
CA ALA A 50 9.35 -2.83 1.09
C ALA A 50 8.81 -3.42 2.38
N LEU A 51 7.68 -2.89 2.82
CA LEU A 51 6.93 -3.34 3.98
C LEU A 51 5.54 -3.76 3.54
N ARG A 52 4.99 -4.78 4.19
CA ARG A 52 3.59 -5.17 4.06
C ARG A 52 2.84 -4.70 5.31
N PRO A 53 2.17 -3.53 5.27
CA PRO A 53 1.31 -3.08 6.36
C PRO A 53 0.04 -3.93 6.53
N GLY A 54 -0.37 -4.70 5.50
CA GLY A 54 -1.53 -5.57 5.55
C GLY A 54 -2.17 -5.76 4.19
N TYR A 55 -3.46 -6.08 4.18
CA TYR A 55 -4.25 -6.24 2.96
C TYR A 55 -5.68 -5.74 3.15
N VAL A 56 -6.36 -5.52 2.03
CA VAL A 56 -7.78 -5.20 1.97
C VAL A 56 -8.49 -6.36 1.30
N VAL A 57 -9.63 -6.78 1.85
CA VAL A 57 -10.52 -7.73 1.18
C VAL A 57 -11.60 -6.98 0.42
N LEU A 58 -11.69 -7.19 -0.88
CA LEU A 58 -12.81 -6.73 -1.70
C LEU A 58 -13.72 -7.90 -2.03
N ASN A 59 -15.02 -7.64 -2.07
CA ASN A 59 -15.99 -8.57 -2.62
C ASN A 59 -16.36 -8.10 -4.04
N GLU A 60 -16.03 -8.92 -5.03
CA GLU A 60 -16.33 -8.66 -6.43
C GLU A 60 -17.30 -9.74 -6.90
N ASN A 61 -18.60 -9.41 -6.96
CA ASN A 61 -19.67 -10.33 -7.37
C ASN A 61 -19.72 -11.64 -6.54
N GLY A 62 -19.55 -11.55 -5.23
CA GLY A 62 -19.56 -12.70 -4.32
C GLY A 62 -18.20 -13.40 -4.17
N ILE A 63 -17.17 -12.97 -4.92
CA ILE A 63 -15.83 -13.54 -4.85
C ILE A 63 -14.95 -12.61 -4.01
N GLU A 64 -14.38 -13.14 -2.93
CA GLU A 64 -13.42 -12.41 -2.11
C GLU A 64 -12.05 -12.33 -2.80
N ARG A 65 -11.47 -11.13 -2.85
CA ARG A 65 -10.14 -10.87 -3.38
C ARG A 65 -9.31 -10.10 -2.37
N ASN A 66 -8.15 -10.65 -2.06
CA ASN A 66 -7.18 -10.00 -1.18
C ASN A 66 -6.26 -9.10 -2.01
N ILE A 67 -6.27 -7.82 -1.69
CA ILE A 67 -5.38 -6.81 -2.26
C ILE A 67 -4.34 -6.49 -1.20
N THR A 68 -3.11 -6.90 -1.46
CA THR A 68 -1.99 -6.59 -0.56
C THR A 68 -1.56 -5.14 -0.74
N VAL A 69 -1.41 -4.44 0.37
CA VAL A 69 -0.85 -3.08 0.38
C VAL A 69 0.64 -3.21 0.65
N TYR A 70 1.45 -2.53 -0.15
CA TYR A 70 2.89 -2.42 0.06
C TYR A 70 3.28 -0.97 0.30
N ASP A 71 4.10 -0.75 1.32
CA ASP A 71 4.78 0.52 1.58
C ASP A 71 6.24 0.37 1.14
N VAL A 72 6.63 1.16 0.13
CA VAL A 72 7.89 0.95 -0.59
C VAL A 72 8.71 2.22 -0.58
N THR A 73 9.95 2.11 -0.12
CA THR A 73 10.97 3.14 -0.33
C THR A 73 11.70 2.85 -1.62
N LEU A 74 11.49 3.69 -2.63
CA LEU A 74 12.10 3.54 -3.96
C LEU A 74 13.62 3.73 -3.93
N ALA A 75 14.29 3.08 -4.87
CA ALA A 75 15.69 3.34 -5.17
C ALA A 75 15.90 4.74 -5.75
N LYS A 76 17.12 5.27 -5.60
CA LYS A 76 17.45 6.62 -6.07
C LYS A 76 17.31 6.69 -7.59
N GLY A 77 16.65 7.74 -8.08
CA GLY A 77 16.45 7.95 -9.52
C GLY A 77 15.24 7.24 -10.11
N ILE A 78 14.55 6.39 -9.34
CA ILE A 78 13.25 5.82 -9.72
C ILE A 78 12.17 6.85 -9.41
N ILE A 79 11.52 7.36 -10.46
CA ILE A 79 10.36 8.25 -10.36
C ILE A 79 9.13 7.47 -10.79
N PHE A 80 8.21 7.20 -9.87
CA PHE A 80 6.84 6.87 -10.22
C PHE A 80 6.00 8.15 -10.17
N LEU A 81 5.29 8.46 -11.25
CA LEU A 81 4.36 9.58 -11.29
C LEU A 81 3.21 9.28 -10.30
N ASN A 82 3.27 9.84 -9.08
CA ASN A 82 2.24 9.81 -8.02
C ASN A 82 1.15 8.73 -8.17
N LEU A 83 1.51 7.46 -7.97
CA LEU A 83 0.56 6.34 -7.98
C LEU A 83 0.72 5.57 -6.66
N ILE A 84 -0.36 5.52 -5.89
CA ILE A 84 -0.51 4.54 -4.82
C ILE A 84 -0.38 3.15 -5.46
N TYR A 85 0.66 2.39 -5.12
CA TYR A 85 0.84 1.05 -5.65
C TYR A 85 -0.09 0.07 -4.92
N ILE A 86 -1.31 -0.04 -5.45
CA ILE A 86 -2.24 -1.11 -5.07
C ILE A 86 -1.86 -2.33 -5.91
N ALA A 87 -1.00 -3.17 -5.35
CA ALA A 87 -0.62 -4.41 -6.00
C ALA A 87 -1.76 -5.42 -5.87
N PHE A 88 -2.49 -5.64 -6.96
CA PHE A 88 -3.31 -6.83 -7.07
C PHE A 88 -2.36 -8.02 -7.17
N ASN A 89 -2.56 -9.01 -6.31
CA ASN A 89 -1.79 -10.25 -6.30
C ASN A 89 -2.14 -11.08 -7.55
N ARG A 90 -1.64 -10.65 -8.71
CA ARG A 90 -1.37 -11.48 -9.86
C ARG A 90 0.12 -11.39 -10.11
N GLN A 91 0.77 -12.54 -10.18
CA GLN A 91 2.15 -12.69 -10.60
C GLN A 91 2.36 -11.92 -11.91
N PHE A 92 2.97 -10.74 -11.85
CA PHE A 92 3.54 -10.12 -13.04
C PHE A 92 4.93 -10.74 -13.22
N GLN A 93 4.99 -11.77 -14.05
CA GLN A 93 6.23 -12.06 -14.75
C GLN A 93 6.41 -10.94 -15.78
N PHE A 94 7.49 -10.17 -15.64
CA PHE A 94 7.94 -9.30 -16.72
C PHE A 94 8.41 -10.23 -17.86
N ILE A 95 7.72 -10.18 -18.99
CA ILE A 95 8.22 -10.67 -20.29
C ILE A 95 8.83 -9.48 -21.00
#